data_AF-A0AAD5SNM2-F1
#
_entry.id   AF-A0AAD5SNM2-F1
#
_cell.length_a   1.000
_cell.length_b   1.000
_cell.length_c   1.000
_cell.angle_alpha   90.00
_cell.angle_beta   90.00
_cell.angle_gamma   90.00
#
_symmetry.space_group_name_H-M   'P 1'
#
loop_
_entity.id
_entity.type
_entity.pdbx_description
1 polymer ?
#
loop_
_entity_poly.entity_id
_entity_poly.type
_entity_poly.pdbx_seq_one_letter_code
_entity_poly.pdbx_strand_id
1 'polypeptide(L)'
;MVPDDLVKLCNEPSAKDCEIDFLAMRAIEDQTHATIAHLVSTIWINEYYYGEHDSVWYYFKNHSWKTLPYGGHIMFHIMSDLFETLMARIKILDIDKEWCKKLKTKLNTINFANQIRDAATLYFSNQKPFDEFKLKLDSNLNLLCFKNGVCDLKLGMLQDGMPDDNISMQIDYCFEPYNLNN
;
A
#
# COMPACT_ATOMS: atom_id res chain seq x y z
N MET A 1 17.01 17.34 -27.40
CA MET A 1 16.72 15.94 -27.78
C MET A 1 17.34 15.06 -26.71
N VAL A 2 16.52 14.44 -25.87
CA VAL A 2 16.99 13.36 -24.99
C VAL A 2 17.24 12.15 -25.89
N PRO A 3 18.41 11.48 -25.84
CA PRO A 3 18.69 10.31 -26.67
C PRO A 3 17.62 9.22 -26.50
N ASP A 4 17.14 8.65 -27.62
CA ASP A 4 16.12 7.60 -27.66
C ASP A 4 16.47 6.35 -26.81
N ASP A 5 17.75 6.18 -26.48
CA ASP A 5 18.24 5.08 -25.63
C ASP A 5 17.93 5.28 -24.14
N LEU A 6 17.72 6.52 -23.67
CA LEU A 6 17.29 6.78 -22.28
C LEU A 6 15.79 6.56 -22.08
N VAL A 7 14.98 6.67 -23.15
CA VAL A 7 13.53 6.40 -23.10
C VAL A 7 13.24 4.90 -23.01
N LYS A 8 14.15 4.04 -23.52
CA LYS A 8 14.02 2.58 -23.43
C LYS A 8 14.26 2.04 -22.01
N LEU A 9 15.16 2.64 -21.23
CA LEU A 9 15.40 2.29 -19.83
C LEU A 9 14.22 2.61 -18.90
N CYS A 10 13.33 3.52 -19.29
CA CYS A 10 12.13 3.86 -18.52
C CYS A 10 10.92 2.95 -18.81
N ASN A 11 11.00 2.06 -19.80
CA ASN A 11 9.88 1.22 -20.25
C ASN A 11 10.05 -0.27 -19.92
N GLU A 12 11.13 -0.66 -19.24
CA GLU A 12 11.24 -2.02 -18.71
C GLU A 12 10.40 -2.13 -17.43
N PRO A 13 9.50 -3.11 -17.33
CA PRO A 13 8.74 -3.32 -16.10
C PRO A 13 9.71 -3.58 -14.94
N SER A 14 9.46 -2.91 -13.82
CA SER A 14 10.29 -3.12 -12.62
C SER A 14 10.18 -4.59 -12.18
N ALA A 15 11.18 -5.10 -11.45
CA ALA A 15 11.12 -6.46 -10.90
C ALA A 15 9.84 -6.71 -10.08
N LYS A 16 9.34 -5.67 -9.40
CA LYS A 16 8.07 -5.70 -8.65
C LYS A 16 6.86 -5.80 -9.58
N ASP A 17 6.86 -5.09 -10.71
CA ASP A 17 5.78 -5.19 -11.70
C ASP A 17 5.68 -6.61 -12.29
N CYS A 18 6.83 -7.22 -12.60
CA CYS A 18 6.88 -8.60 -13.08
C CYS A 18 6.34 -9.60 -12.04
N GLU A 19 6.65 -9.41 -10.75
CA GLU A 19 6.13 -10.24 -9.67
C GLU A 19 4.61 -10.08 -9.52
N ILE A 20 4.11 -8.85 -9.58
CA ILE A 20 2.68 -8.56 -9.55
C ILE A 20 1.97 -9.22 -10.73
N ASP A 21 2.52 -9.14 -11.94
CA ASP A 21 1.96 -9.76 -13.14
C ASP A 21 1.87 -11.29 -12.97
N PHE A 22 2.94 -11.93 -12.49
CA PHE A 22 2.96 -13.36 -12.22
C PHE A 22 1.92 -13.78 -11.17
N LEU A 23 1.83 -13.05 -10.05
CA LEU A 23 0.86 -13.33 -9.00
C LEU A 23 -0.57 -13.06 -9.46
N ALA A 24 -0.80 -12.05 -10.30
CA ALA A 24 -2.10 -11.77 -10.91
C ALA A 24 -2.56 -12.92 -11.80
N MET A 25 -1.69 -13.45 -12.66
CA MET A 25 -1.99 -14.62 -13.49
C MET A 25 -2.39 -15.82 -12.64
N ARG A 26 -1.60 -16.13 -11.61
CA ARG A 26 -1.90 -17.25 -10.71
C ARG A 26 -3.19 -17.05 -9.92
N ALA A 27 -3.45 -15.83 -9.44
CA ALA A 27 -4.67 -15.50 -8.70
C ALA A 27 -5.94 -15.70 -9.55
N ILE A 28 -5.86 -15.44 -10.86
CA ILE A 28 -6.96 -15.65 -11.81
C ILE A 28 -7.18 -17.15 -12.06
N GLU A 29 -6.09 -17.90 -12.21
CA GLU A 29 -6.09 -19.34 -12.51
C GLU A 29 -6.53 -20.19 -11.31
N ASP A 30 -5.87 -20.04 -10.16
CA ASP A 30 -6.09 -20.90 -8.99
C ASP A 30 -7.20 -20.38 -8.04
N GLN A 31 -7.42 -19.06 -8.00
CA GLN A 31 -8.40 -18.37 -7.15
C GLN A 31 -8.34 -18.78 -5.67
N THR A 32 -7.15 -19.12 -5.19
CA THR A 32 -6.93 -19.49 -3.79
C THR A 32 -6.75 -18.26 -2.91
N HIS A 33 -7.21 -18.34 -1.66
CA HIS A 33 -7.00 -17.26 -0.70
C HIS A 33 -5.51 -16.93 -0.51
N ALA A 34 -4.64 -17.95 -0.53
CA ALA A 34 -3.21 -17.79 -0.34
C ALA A 34 -2.54 -17.03 -1.50
N THR A 35 -2.81 -17.37 -2.75
CA THR A 35 -2.25 -16.67 -3.92
C THR A 35 -2.77 -15.24 -3.99
N ILE A 36 -4.07 -15.04 -3.75
CA ILE A 36 -4.67 -13.69 -3.74
C ILE A 36 -4.10 -12.85 -2.57
N ALA A 37 -3.94 -13.44 -1.39
CA ALA A 37 -3.33 -12.76 -0.25
C ALA A 37 -1.88 -12.35 -0.52
N HIS A 38 -1.12 -13.20 -1.21
CA HIS A 38 0.23 -12.86 -1.63
C HIS A 38 0.22 -11.65 -2.58
N LEU A 39 -0.63 -11.69 -3.61
CA LEU A 39 -0.80 -10.57 -4.53
C LEU A 39 -1.17 -9.27 -3.80
N VAL A 40 -2.16 -9.32 -2.90
CA VAL A 40 -2.59 -8.20 -2.07
C VAL A 40 -1.41 -7.62 -1.28
N SER A 41 -0.65 -8.48 -0.61
CA SER A 41 0.53 -8.03 0.15
C SER A 41 1.57 -7.36 -0.74
N THR A 42 1.86 -7.91 -1.92
CA THR A 42 2.86 -7.36 -2.84
C THR A 42 2.45 -6.00 -3.41
N ILE A 43 1.16 -5.81 -3.74
CA ILE A 43 0.64 -4.54 -4.25
C ILE A 43 0.77 -3.45 -3.17
N TRP A 44 0.23 -3.71 -1.98
CA TRP A 44 0.07 -2.69 -0.93
C TRP A 44 1.12 -2.76 0.19
N ILE A 45 2.27 -3.39 -0.06
CA ILE A 45 3.34 -3.57 0.94
C ILE A 45 3.85 -2.25 1.56
N ASN A 46 3.79 -1.17 0.80
CA ASN A 46 4.27 0.15 1.25
C ASN A 46 3.20 0.93 2.03
N GLU A 47 1.93 0.55 1.90
CA GLU A 47 0.81 1.27 2.51
C GLU A 47 0.38 0.67 3.84
N TYR A 48 0.85 -0.53 4.17
CA TYR A 48 0.40 -1.29 5.34
C TYR A 48 1.54 -1.91 6.15
N TYR A 49 1.25 -2.09 7.43
CA TYR A 49 1.94 -3.01 8.33
C TYR A 49 0.92 -3.79 9.16
N TYR A 50 1.26 -5.01 9.53
CA TYR A 50 0.49 -5.82 10.46
C TYR A 50 1.31 -6.09 11.72
N GLY A 51 0.81 -5.65 12.88
CA GLY A 51 1.41 -5.94 14.17
C GLY A 51 0.82 -7.21 14.77
N GLU A 52 1.55 -8.32 14.67
CA GLU A 52 1.10 -9.64 15.09
C GLU A 52 0.76 -9.71 16.60
N HIS A 53 1.63 -9.15 17.44
CA HIS A 53 1.46 -9.18 18.91
C HIS A 53 0.15 -8.53 19.37
N ASP A 54 -0.23 -7.41 18.76
CA ASP A 54 -1.40 -6.63 19.14
C ASP A 54 -2.60 -6.91 18.22
N SER A 55 -2.40 -7.69 17.15
CA SER A 55 -3.38 -7.94 16.08
C SER A 55 -3.96 -6.65 15.47
N VAL A 56 -3.10 -5.64 15.29
CA VAL A 56 -3.48 -4.31 14.78
C VAL A 56 -2.86 -4.06 13.42
N TRP A 57 -3.66 -3.55 12.49
CA TRP A 57 -3.16 -3.04 11.23
C TRP A 57 -2.76 -1.57 11.35
N TYR A 58 -1.70 -1.20 10.65
CA TYR A 58 -1.32 0.18 10.40
C TYR A 58 -1.48 0.43 8.91
N TYR A 59 -2.01 1.60 8.56
CA TYR A 59 -2.12 2.02 7.17
C TYR A 59 -1.70 3.49 7.03
N PHE A 60 -1.07 3.82 5.91
CA PHE A 60 -0.61 5.16 5.64
C PHE A 60 -1.72 5.98 4.99
N LYS A 61 -2.09 7.12 5.60
CA LYS A 61 -3.11 8.02 5.06
C LYS A 61 -2.93 9.44 5.57
N ASN A 62 -3.13 10.42 4.69
CA ASN A 62 -3.07 11.85 5.02
C ASN A 62 -1.75 12.20 5.74
N HIS A 63 -0.63 11.79 5.15
CA HIS A 63 0.73 12.06 5.61
C HIS A 63 1.18 11.35 6.89
N SER A 64 0.36 10.46 7.47
CA SER A 64 0.75 9.72 8.67
C SER A 64 0.22 8.29 8.68
N TRP A 65 0.87 7.44 9.47
CA TRP A 65 0.39 6.11 9.83
C TRP A 65 -0.78 6.20 10.80
N LYS A 66 -1.82 5.41 10.55
CA LYS A 66 -3.00 5.31 11.39
C LYS A 66 -3.23 3.86 11.77
N THR A 67 -3.77 3.62 12.96
CA THR A 67 -4.17 2.28 13.39
C THR A 67 -5.56 1.93 12.85
N LEU A 68 -5.74 0.66 12.57
CA LEU A 68 -6.98 0.10 12.04
C LEU A 68 -7.24 -1.25 12.72
N PRO A 69 -8.15 -1.30 13.68
CA PRO A 69 -8.61 -2.55 14.25
C PRO A 69 -9.22 -3.45 13.15
N TYR A 70 -8.90 -4.74 13.16
CA TYR A 70 -9.52 -5.77 12.29
C TYR A 70 -9.33 -5.63 10.76
N GLY A 71 -8.54 -4.66 10.28
CA GLY A 71 -8.20 -4.57 8.86
C GLY A 71 -9.36 -4.22 7.92
N GLY A 72 -10.33 -3.41 8.34
CA GLY A 72 -11.48 -3.05 7.49
C GLY A 72 -11.11 -2.36 6.16
N HIS A 73 -10.10 -1.47 6.16
CA HIS A 73 -9.61 -0.78 4.97
C HIS A 73 -8.96 -1.73 3.95
N ILE A 74 -8.13 -2.68 4.40
CA ILE A 74 -7.54 -3.67 3.48
C ILE A 74 -8.63 -4.55 2.86
N MET A 75 -9.67 -4.89 3.62
CA MET A 75 -10.85 -5.58 3.09
C MET A 75 -11.57 -4.74 2.03
N PHE A 76 -11.71 -3.43 2.23
CA PHE A 76 -12.27 -2.54 1.22
C PHE A 76 -11.44 -2.54 -0.07
N HIS A 77 -10.10 -2.44 0.00
CA HIS A 77 -9.25 -2.57 -1.19
C HIS A 77 -9.38 -3.93 -1.87
N ILE A 78 -9.46 -5.02 -1.11
CA ILE A 78 -9.67 -6.37 -1.68
C ILE A 78 -10.99 -6.45 -2.46
N MET A 79 -12.06 -5.86 -1.93
CA MET A 79 -13.40 -5.93 -2.53
C MET A 79 -13.59 -4.92 -3.69
N SER A 80 -12.98 -3.74 -3.61
CA SER A 80 -13.16 -2.63 -4.56
C SER A 80 -12.03 -2.57 -5.59
N ASP A 81 -10.79 -2.45 -5.12
CA ASP A 81 -9.69 -1.93 -5.92
C ASP A 81 -8.81 -3.03 -6.52
N LEU A 82 -8.75 -4.19 -5.87
CA LEU A 82 -8.01 -5.36 -6.35
C LEU A 82 -8.51 -5.82 -7.71
N PHE A 83 -9.84 -5.83 -7.91
CA PHE A 83 -10.41 -6.25 -9.17
C PHE A 83 -10.04 -5.31 -10.32
N GLU A 84 -10.11 -4.01 -10.11
CA GLU A 84 -9.71 -3.02 -11.12
C GLU A 84 -8.21 -3.10 -11.43
N THR A 85 -7.38 -3.31 -10.40
CA THR A 85 -5.93 -3.54 -10.54
C THR A 85 -5.64 -4.77 -11.41
N LEU A 86 -6.35 -5.88 -11.15
CA LEU A 86 -6.26 -7.10 -11.95
C LEU A 86 -6.70 -6.86 -13.40
N MET A 87 -7.82 -6.16 -13.61
CA MET A 87 -8.36 -5.89 -14.95
C MET A 87 -7.40 -5.07 -15.82
N ALA A 88 -6.71 -4.08 -15.23
CA ALA A 88 -5.68 -3.32 -15.91
C ALA A 88 -4.54 -4.23 -16.40
N ARG A 89 -4.13 -5.18 -15.55
CA ARG A 89 -3.04 -6.14 -15.83
C ARG A 89 -3.44 -7.22 -16.83
N ILE A 90 -4.65 -7.77 -16.73
CA ILE A 90 -5.24 -8.72 -17.69
C ILE A 90 -5.26 -8.15 -19.12
N LYS A 91 -5.58 -6.86 -19.26
CA LYS A 91 -5.59 -6.19 -20.57
C LYS A 91 -4.19 -6.14 -21.19
N ILE A 92 -3.16 -6.00 -20.37
CA ILE A 92 -1.75 -5.99 -20.81
C ILE A 92 -1.30 -7.40 -21.17
N LEU A 93 -1.71 -8.40 -20.38
CA LEU A 93 -1.28 -9.80 -20.51
C LEU A 93 -2.13 -10.64 -21.48
N ASP A 94 -3.19 -10.06 -22.06
CA ASP A 94 -4.14 -10.71 -23.00
C ASP A 94 -4.77 -12.02 -22.48
N ILE A 95 -5.20 -12.01 -21.22
CA ILE A 95 -5.76 -13.19 -20.52
C ILE A 95 -7.29 -13.31 -20.76
N ASP A 96 -7.79 -14.55 -20.77
CA ASP A 96 -9.23 -14.86 -20.89
C ASP A 96 -10.10 -14.17 -19.81
N LYS A 97 -11.12 -13.45 -20.27
CA LYS A 97 -12.03 -12.63 -19.45
C LYS A 97 -13.05 -13.44 -18.66
N GLU A 98 -13.26 -14.73 -18.94
CA GLU A 98 -14.26 -15.53 -18.22
C GLU A 98 -13.85 -15.78 -16.75
N TRP A 99 -12.59 -16.13 -16.51
CA TRP A 99 -12.04 -16.36 -15.17
C TRP A 99 -12.13 -15.12 -14.28
N CYS A 100 -12.00 -13.95 -14.89
CA CYS A 100 -12.10 -12.65 -14.25
C CYS A 100 -13.50 -12.40 -13.66
N LYS A 101 -14.56 -12.78 -14.38
CA LYS A 101 -15.94 -12.61 -13.88
C LYS A 101 -16.20 -13.46 -12.64
N LYS A 102 -15.72 -14.71 -12.62
CA LYS A 102 -15.85 -15.63 -11.47
C LYS A 102 -15.10 -15.08 -10.26
N LEU A 103 -13.87 -14.59 -10.47
CA LEU A 103 -13.07 -13.98 -9.40
C LEU A 103 -13.75 -12.72 -8.84
N LYS A 104 -14.31 -11.85 -9.69
CA LYS A 104 -15.06 -10.65 -9.24
C LYS A 104 -16.18 -11.00 -8.27
N THR A 105 -16.99 -12.02 -8.60
CA THR A 105 -18.10 -12.44 -7.74
C THR A 105 -17.61 -12.97 -6.39
N LYS A 106 -16.48 -13.68 -6.36
CA LYS A 106 -15.89 -14.19 -5.12
C LYS A 106 -15.33 -13.06 -4.26
N LEU A 107 -14.55 -12.14 -4.85
CA LEU A 107 -13.96 -11.00 -4.13
C LEU A 107 -15.02 -10.13 -3.46
N ASN A 108 -16.19 -9.96 -4.08
CA ASN A 108 -17.33 -9.23 -3.49
C ASN A 108 -18.05 -9.96 -2.35
N THR A 109 -17.62 -11.17 -1.98
CA THR A 109 -18.18 -11.91 -0.85
C THR A 109 -17.38 -11.63 0.43
N ILE A 110 -18.04 -11.11 1.46
CA ILE A 110 -17.45 -10.77 2.77
C ILE A 110 -16.59 -11.92 3.33
N ASN A 111 -17.10 -13.16 3.29
CA ASN A 111 -16.37 -14.31 3.82
C ASN A 111 -15.07 -14.59 3.05
N PHE A 112 -15.08 -14.47 1.73
CA PHE A 112 -13.90 -14.68 0.89
C PHE A 112 -12.86 -13.59 1.14
N ALA A 113 -13.29 -12.32 1.21
CA ALA A 113 -12.42 -11.18 1.52
C ALA A 113 -11.80 -11.29 2.93
N ASN A 114 -12.56 -11.76 3.93
CA ASN A 114 -12.03 -12.04 5.27
C ASN A 114 -10.94 -13.10 5.24
N GLN A 115 -11.16 -14.22 4.53
CA GLN A 115 -10.17 -15.30 4.42
C GLN A 115 -8.90 -14.83 3.69
N ILE A 116 -9.03 -13.95 2.69
CA ILE A 116 -7.87 -13.30 2.05
C ILE A 116 -7.14 -12.38 3.03
N ARG A 117 -7.86 -11.51 3.75
CA ARG A 117 -7.27 -10.61 4.76
C ARG A 117 -6.49 -11.40 5.80
N ASP A 118 -7.08 -12.46 6.32
CA ASP A 118 -6.48 -13.28 7.37
C ASP A 118 -5.21 -13.97 6.84
N ALA A 119 -5.26 -14.52 5.61
CA ALA A 119 -4.07 -15.06 4.95
C ALA A 119 -3.01 -13.99 4.66
N ALA A 120 -3.42 -12.76 4.35
CA ALA A 120 -2.51 -11.65 4.04
C ALA A 120 -1.69 -11.24 5.25
N THR A 121 -2.19 -11.40 6.49
CA THR A 121 -1.42 -11.12 7.71
C THR A 121 -0.06 -11.82 7.70
N LEU A 122 -0.02 -13.08 7.27
CA LEU A 122 1.21 -13.88 7.19
C LEU A 122 2.20 -13.30 6.17
N TYR A 123 1.73 -12.87 5.00
CA TYR A 123 2.59 -12.30 3.99
C TYR A 123 3.14 -10.93 4.39
N PHE A 124 2.29 -10.05 4.96
CA PHE A 124 2.74 -8.75 5.47
C PHE A 124 3.77 -8.90 6.59
N SER A 125 3.53 -9.78 7.57
CA SER A 125 4.48 -10.04 8.65
C SER A 125 5.83 -10.56 8.13
N ASN A 126 5.81 -11.45 7.14
CA ASN A 126 7.02 -12.04 6.58
C ASN A 126 7.80 -11.09 5.67
N GLN A 127 7.11 -10.28 4.86
CA GLN A 127 7.73 -9.35 3.92
C GLN A 127 8.22 -8.07 4.61
N LYS A 128 7.55 -7.63 5.67
CA LYS A 128 7.81 -6.34 6.32
C LYS A 128 7.70 -6.46 7.85
N PRO A 129 8.79 -6.87 8.53
CA PRO A 129 8.78 -7.10 9.97
C PRO A 129 8.29 -5.88 10.75
N PHE A 130 7.26 -6.08 11.57
CA PHE A 130 6.61 -5.00 12.31
C PHE A 130 7.51 -4.38 13.39
N ASP A 131 8.39 -5.16 14.01
CA ASP A 131 9.24 -4.68 15.10
C ASP A 131 10.17 -3.55 14.66
N GLU A 132 10.75 -3.64 13.46
CA GLU A 132 11.60 -2.58 12.92
C GLU A 132 10.81 -1.30 12.64
N PHE A 133 9.58 -1.43 12.14
CA PHE A 133 8.69 -0.30 11.92
C PHE A 133 8.31 0.36 13.24
N LYS A 134 7.93 -0.43 14.26
CA LYS A 134 7.56 0.06 15.58
C LYS A 134 8.69 0.85 16.25
N LEU A 135 9.94 0.46 16.04
CA LEU A 135 11.11 1.20 16.54
C LEU A 135 11.35 2.53 15.82
N LYS A 136 10.99 2.63 14.53
CA LYS A 136 11.13 3.85 13.72
C LYS A 136 9.93 4.79 13.85
N LEU A 137 8.78 4.27 14.27
CA LEU A 137 7.54 5.04 14.42
C LEU A 137 7.75 6.20 15.39
N ASP A 138 7.51 7.42 14.90
CA ASP A 138 7.68 8.70 15.58
C ASP A 138 9.08 8.95 16.15
N SER A 139 10.12 8.26 15.65
CA SER A 139 11.48 8.40 16.17
C SER A 139 12.23 9.62 15.62
N ASN A 140 11.79 10.19 14.48
CA ASN A 140 12.46 11.31 13.85
C ASN A 140 11.97 12.66 14.39
N LEU A 141 12.72 13.20 15.36
CA LEU A 141 12.43 14.49 16.01
C LEU A 141 12.47 15.71 15.07
N ASN A 142 12.94 15.56 13.83
CA ASN A 142 13.02 16.66 12.87
C ASN A 142 11.82 16.72 11.93
N LEU A 143 10.85 15.81 12.06
CA LEU A 143 9.66 15.79 11.24
C LEU A 143 8.44 16.06 12.12
N LEU A 144 7.60 16.99 11.69
CA LEU A 144 6.30 17.27 12.31
C LEU A 144 5.20 17.13 11.28
N CYS A 145 4.24 16.22 11.50
CA CYS A 145 3.09 16.06 10.62
C CYS A 145 1.98 17.04 11.00
N PHE A 146 1.52 17.83 10.02
CA PHE A 146 0.37 18.72 10.05
C PHE A 146 -0.76 18.15 9.18
N LYS A 147 -1.89 18.86 9.09
CA LYS A 147 -3.01 18.49 8.19
C LYS A 147 -2.65 18.53 6.71
N ASN A 148 -1.76 19.44 6.33
CA ASN A 148 -1.39 19.77 4.96
C ASN A 148 0.01 19.28 4.54
N GLY A 149 0.65 18.42 5.35
CA GLY A 149 1.96 17.86 5.02
C GLY A 149 2.82 17.60 6.25
N VAL A 150 4.08 17.26 6.01
CA VAL A 150 5.12 17.06 7.01
C VAL A 150 6.12 18.20 6.90
N CYS A 151 6.38 18.89 8.00
CA CYS A 151 7.41 19.92 8.07
C CYS A 151 8.74 19.30 8.48
N ASP A 152 9.75 19.43 7.62
CA ASP A 152 11.14 19.12 7.96
C ASP A 152 11.76 20.32 8.67
N LEU A 153 12.05 20.15 9.97
CA LEU A 153 12.60 21.19 10.84
C LEU A 153 14.07 21.53 10.53
N LYS A 154 14.82 20.65 9.86
CA LYS A 154 16.19 20.95 9.44
C LYS A 154 16.21 21.82 8.19
N LEU A 155 15.35 21.50 7.24
CA LEU A 155 15.26 22.21 5.96
C LEU A 155 14.31 23.42 6.03
N GLY A 156 13.45 23.47 7.04
CA GLY A 156 12.43 24.51 7.21
C GLY A 156 11.35 24.47 6.13
N MET A 157 11.06 23.28 5.59
CA MET A 157 10.17 23.12 4.44
C MET A 157 8.99 22.19 4.74
N LEU A 158 7.82 22.53 4.19
CA LEU A 158 6.65 21.64 4.17
C LEU A 158 6.72 20.75 2.94
N GLN A 159 6.62 19.44 3.14
CA GLN A 159 6.59 18.43 2.10
C GLN A 159 5.39 17.50 2.27
N ASP A 160 5.05 16.74 1.23
CA ASP A 160 4.11 15.64 1.38
C ASP A 160 4.74 14.54 2.25
N GLY A 161 4.02 14.13 3.29
CA GLY A 161 4.45 12.99 4.09
C GLY A 161 4.48 11.70 3.27
N MET A 162 5.50 10.89 3.51
CA MET A 162 5.73 9.59 2.88
C MET A 162 5.62 8.46 3.92
N PRO A 163 5.30 7.22 3.51
CA PRO A 163 5.28 6.07 4.42
C PRO A 163 6.60 5.90 5.21
N ASP A 164 7.73 6.16 4.57
CA ASP A 164 9.06 6.02 5.17
C ASP A 164 9.40 7.11 6.21
N ASP A 165 8.59 8.17 6.32
CA ASP A 165 8.72 9.16 7.40
C ASP A 165 8.38 8.55 8.77
N ASN A 166 7.65 7.43 8.79
CA ASN A 166 7.26 6.70 9.98
C ASN A 166 6.59 7.59 11.04
N ILE A 167 5.73 8.53 10.64
CA ILE A 167 5.03 9.42 11.56
C ILE A 167 3.61 8.89 11.80
N SER A 168 3.19 8.73 13.05
CA SER A 168 1.80 8.43 13.41
C SER A 168 1.09 9.62 14.05
N MET A 169 1.85 10.48 14.74
CA MET A 169 1.32 11.66 15.41
C MET A 169 1.11 12.81 14.43
N GLN A 170 -0.10 13.37 14.41
CA GLN A 170 -0.48 14.46 13.54
C GLN A 170 -1.04 15.62 14.35
N ILE A 171 -0.55 16.83 14.06
CA ILE A 171 -1.07 18.08 14.60
C ILE A 171 -2.34 18.45 13.83
N ASP A 172 -3.42 18.76 14.55
CA ASP A 172 -4.74 19.07 13.97
C ASP A 172 -4.83 20.51 13.38
N TYR A 173 -3.72 21.02 12.84
CA TYR A 173 -3.56 22.36 12.29
C TYR A 173 -2.82 22.31 10.95
N CYS A 174 -3.02 23.31 10.09
CA CYS A 174 -2.26 23.45 8.84
C CYS A 174 -1.02 24.29 9.09
N PHE A 175 0.15 23.83 8.63
CA PHE A 175 1.37 24.65 8.70
C PHE A 175 1.23 25.89 7.80
N GLU A 176 1.50 27.06 8.37
CA GLU A 176 1.57 28.33 7.65
C GLU A 176 2.97 28.94 7.87
N PRO A 177 3.74 29.21 6.81
CA PRO A 177 5.05 29.83 6.96
C PRO A 177 4.89 31.25 7.49
N TYR A 178 5.75 31.61 8.44
CA TYR A 178 5.77 32.96 9.00
C TYR A 178 6.10 33.98 7.90
N ASN A 179 5.18 34.92 7.68
CA ASN A 179 5.33 35.97 6.69
C ASN A 179 5.59 37.29 7.42
N LEU A 180 6.80 37.84 7.29
CA LEU A 180 7.25 39.07 7.97
C LEU A 180 6.47 40.35 7.59
N ASN A 181 5.56 40.25 6.63
CA ASN A 181 4.82 41.39 6.06
C ASN A 181 3.41 41.58 6.63
N ASN A 182 3.03 40.87 7.71
CA ASN A 182 1.76 41.04 8.44
C ASN A 182 2.00 41.49 9.88
#